data_AF-A0A4P1RDE9-F1
#
_entry.id   AF-A0A4P1RDE9-F1
#
_cell.length_a   1.000
_cell.length_b   1.000
_cell.length_c   1.000
_cell.angle_alpha   90.00
_cell.angle_beta   90.00
_cell.angle_gamma   90.00
#
_symmetry.space_group_name_H-M   'P 1'
#
loop_
_entity.id
_entity.type
_entity.pdbx_description
1 polymer ?
#
loop_
_entity_poly.entity_id
_entity_poly.type
_entity_poly.pdbx_seq_one_letter_code
_entity_poly.pdbx_strand_id
1 'polypeptide(L)'
;MGITNGTHGLASTFVIIVLIFPEIAAHTVFLRDSAPDNVSEPIRKHNNTIRADPLDNLKKYRGGFNITNKHYWSSVVFTGVYGYAIGVLWLLCGIVYGVFLVATNFCCLSDRENRTRKIFPCNCKGCGLSPIPLAILLTILAMAASGFVLAGSSKFHSQARTSLDIIINTANVASETIHNATGALRDIQGDLVESSVNVDESGKLNSTIESFDATAENIVKRARKNRRLINKVFKVVFVITIVIISLNLVAVIASTVSGVLKLRRVLYLLVILCWLMTVICWLLLGVYFFLENFSDDVCTALNNFQENPYNNSLSSIVPCDELLSAESVLSEISAGIYNLVNKVNANISNRQGKLLPNLVYICNPFSGPPEYTYQPENCSANTIQIGDVPKVLEPYTCFDDESCGNGDFLTGSEYELVKAYTSSIQKLLDVYPRTEHLLGCQLVKDAFSQILQKHCKPLKKFSRMTWIGLVVLGSIMVFTVVLWTPKEIHEIKDFLLTARRKDARSVKIKRSKDVVKFKVRCSKYLYTLSVFDTEKADKLKQSLPPGLTVQDL
;
A
#
# COMPACT_ATOMS: atom_id res chain seq x y z
N MET A 1 56.65 -10.72 21.19
CA MET A 1 55.73 -10.27 22.26
C MET A 1 55.52 -8.77 22.05
N GLY A 2 54.32 -8.34 21.68
CA GLY A 2 54.03 -6.96 21.28
C GLY A 2 52.92 -6.92 20.24
N ILE A 3 51.70 -6.70 20.73
CA ILE A 3 50.42 -6.96 20.08
C ILE A 3 50.03 -5.84 19.10
N THR A 4 49.34 -6.27 18.06
CA THR A 4 48.71 -5.57 16.95
C THR A 4 47.66 -4.53 17.37
N ASN A 5 47.69 -3.33 16.78
CA ASN A 5 46.53 -2.43 16.70
C ASN A 5 46.56 -1.68 15.36
N GLY A 6 45.63 -2.03 14.46
CA GLY A 6 45.52 -1.40 13.14
C GLY A 6 44.40 -1.93 12.24
N THR A 7 43.59 -2.88 12.71
CA THR A 7 42.47 -3.50 11.98
C THR A 7 41.09 -2.96 12.41
N HIS A 8 41.02 -1.87 13.17
CA HIS A 8 39.78 -1.40 13.81
C HIS A 8 38.89 -0.44 12.97
N GLY A 9 39.24 -0.06 11.73
CA GLY A 9 38.40 0.87 10.95
C GLY A 9 37.33 0.19 10.06
N LEU A 10 37.78 -0.73 9.21
CA LEU A 10 36.93 -1.43 8.23
C LEU A 10 36.28 -2.69 8.80
N ALA A 11 36.97 -3.40 9.70
CA ALA A 11 36.36 -4.51 10.43
C ALA A 11 35.36 -3.99 11.48
N SER A 12 35.57 -2.81 12.07
CA SER A 12 34.59 -2.21 12.99
C SER A 12 33.33 -1.76 12.26
N THR A 13 33.40 -1.23 11.04
CA THR A 13 32.20 -0.94 10.24
C THR A 13 31.48 -2.21 9.75
N PHE A 14 32.22 -3.27 9.41
CA PHE A 14 31.66 -4.60 9.09
C PHE A 14 30.97 -5.25 10.30
N VAL A 15 31.57 -5.15 11.48
CA VAL A 15 31.05 -5.70 12.74
C VAL A 15 29.89 -4.85 13.25
N ILE A 16 29.91 -3.52 13.10
CA ILE A 16 28.79 -2.64 13.47
C ILE A 16 27.57 -2.90 12.58
N ILE A 17 27.72 -3.11 11.27
CA ILE A 17 26.60 -3.43 10.39
C ILE A 17 26.05 -4.84 10.70
N VAL A 18 26.91 -5.85 10.88
CA VAL A 18 26.47 -7.23 11.15
C VAL A 18 25.93 -7.43 12.58
N LEU A 19 26.36 -6.65 13.57
CA LEU A 19 25.87 -6.73 14.96
C LEU A 19 24.62 -5.86 15.22
N ILE A 20 24.41 -4.77 14.49
CA ILE A 20 23.20 -3.94 14.65
C ILE A 20 21.96 -4.59 14.01
N PHE A 21 22.11 -5.39 12.94
CA PHE A 21 20.98 -6.04 12.26
C PHE A 21 20.20 -7.05 13.14
N PRO A 22 20.85 -7.89 13.99
CA PRO A 22 20.16 -8.73 14.96
C PRO A 22 19.59 -7.96 16.17
N GLU A 23 20.25 -6.90 16.65
CA GLU A 23 19.80 -6.13 17.81
C GLU A 23 18.54 -5.27 17.54
N ILE A 24 18.40 -4.73 16.32
CA ILE A 24 17.16 -4.03 15.92
C ILE A 24 15.99 -5.01 15.78
N ALA A 25 16.25 -6.25 15.35
CA ALA A 25 15.24 -7.31 15.29
C ALA A 25 14.87 -7.86 16.69
N ALA A 26 15.84 -7.94 17.62
CA ALA A 26 15.64 -8.41 18.98
C ALA A 26 14.93 -7.38 19.88
N HIS A 27 15.20 -6.08 19.71
CA HIS A 27 14.52 -5.02 20.47
C HIS A 27 13.04 -4.84 20.11
N THR A 28 12.58 -5.35 18.96
CA THR A 28 11.14 -5.39 18.62
C THR A 28 10.40 -6.60 19.18
N VAL A 29 11.08 -7.58 19.79
CA VAL A 29 10.48 -8.86 20.23
C VAL A 29 10.46 -9.02 21.76
N PHE A 30 11.25 -8.25 22.52
CA PHE A 30 11.50 -8.53 23.96
C PHE A 30 10.83 -7.62 25.01
N LEU A 31 9.86 -6.77 24.67
CA LEU A 31 9.02 -6.09 25.68
C LEU A 31 7.60 -6.63 25.69
N ARG A 32 7.45 -7.89 26.10
CA ARG A 32 6.17 -8.45 26.53
C ARG A 32 6.40 -9.57 27.54
N ASP A 33 6.58 -9.21 28.81
CA ASP A 33 5.77 -9.72 29.93
C ASP A 33 6.26 -9.32 31.34
N SER A 34 5.30 -9.37 32.27
CA SER A 34 5.34 -9.32 33.76
C SER A 34 5.37 -7.92 34.40
N ALA A 35 4.58 -7.57 35.43
CA ALA A 35 3.60 -8.26 36.28
C ALA A 35 2.68 -7.21 36.96
N PRO A 36 1.69 -7.59 37.82
CA PRO A 36 0.50 -6.79 38.14
C PRO A 36 0.71 -5.82 39.30
N ASP A 37 -0.04 -4.72 39.32
CA ASP A 37 -0.46 -4.10 40.58
C ASP A 37 -1.77 -3.31 40.39
N ASN A 38 -2.73 -3.63 41.26
CA ASN A 38 -4.08 -3.08 41.34
C ASN A 38 -4.04 -1.62 41.80
N VAL A 39 -4.45 -0.65 40.98
CA VAL A 39 -5.12 0.60 41.42
C VAL A 39 -5.94 1.18 40.26
N SER A 40 -7.27 1.19 40.43
CA SER A 40 -8.33 1.96 39.72
C SER A 40 -8.23 2.18 38.21
N GLU A 41 -9.17 1.60 37.46
CA GLU A 41 -9.41 1.79 36.02
C GLU A 41 -9.31 3.26 35.57
N PRO A 42 -8.39 3.58 34.64
CA PRO A 42 -8.53 4.72 33.76
C PRO A 42 -9.05 4.23 32.40
N ILE A 43 -10.15 4.83 31.95
CA ILE A 43 -10.59 5.03 30.55
C ILE A 43 -9.64 4.38 29.53
N ARG A 44 -10.06 3.28 28.86
CA ARG A 44 -9.31 2.63 27.77
C ARG A 44 -8.80 3.68 26.77
N LYS A 45 -7.55 4.09 26.90
CA LYS A 45 -6.85 4.86 25.87
C LYS A 45 -6.77 3.96 24.65
N HIS A 46 -7.49 4.32 23.58
CA HIS A 46 -7.30 3.73 22.26
C HIS A 46 -5.80 3.61 21.96
N ASN A 47 -5.40 2.47 21.37
CA ASN A 47 -4.05 2.22 20.87
C ASN A 47 -3.67 3.23 19.77
N ASN A 48 -3.41 4.47 20.17
CA ASN A 48 -3.04 5.53 19.26
C ASN A 48 -1.62 5.28 18.81
N THR A 49 -1.40 5.27 17.50
CA THR A 49 -0.08 5.13 16.91
C THR A 49 0.75 6.37 17.26
N ILE A 50 1.83 6.17 18.02
CA ILE A 50 2.72 7.24 18.46
C ILE A 50 3.91 7.29 17.50
N ARG A 51 4.00 8.34 16.68
CA ARG A 51 5.06 8.51 15.67
C ARG A 51 5.54 9.95 15.60
N ALA A 52 6.78 10.18 15.21
CA ALA A 52 7.29 11.53 14.99
C ALA A 52 6.66 12.13 13.73
N ASP A 53 6.26 13.39 13.79
CA ASP A 53 5.72 14.14 12.66
C ASP A 53 6.67 15.27 12.21
N PRO A 54 7.30 15.14 11.03
CA PRO A 54 8.13 16.20 10.46
C PRO A 54 7.43 17.55 10.23
N LEU A 55 6.12 17.57 10.00
CA LEU A 55 5.36 18.81 9.78
C LEU A 55 5.04 19.56 11.08
N ASP A 56 5.13 18.89 12.23
CA ASP A 56 4.98 19.48 13.57
C ASP A 56 6.30 19.40 14.36
N ASN A 57 7.41 19.80 13.73
CA ASN A 57 8.73 19.88 14.35
C ASN A 57 9.17 18.58 15.06
N LEU A 58 8.86 17.42 14.47
CA LEU A 58 9.12 16.09 15.02
C LEU A 58 8.41 15.77 16.35
N LYS A 59 7.38 16.54 16.72
CA LYS A 59 6.51 16.18 17.83
C LYS A 59 5.80 14.87 17.54
N LYS A 60 5.47 14.15 18.62
CA LYS A 60 4.80 12.85 18.53
C LYS A 60 3.34 13.06 18.13
N TYR A 61 2.98 12.64 16.94
CA TYR A 61 1.60 12.50 16.50
C TYR A 61 0.89 11.43 17.35
N ARG A 62 -0.32 11.74 17.82
CA ARG A 62 -1.15 10.88 18.69
C ARG A 62 -2.59 10.74 18.19
N GLY A 63 -2.91 11.26 17.00
CA GLY A 63 -4.27 11.34 16.48
C GLY A 63 -4.83 10.05 15.88
N GLY A 64 -4.05 8.95 15.90
CA GLY A 64 -4.46 7.68 15.29
C GLY A 64 -4.64 7.76 13.77
N PHE A 65 -5.35 6.79 13.18
CA PHE A 65 -5.58 6.73 11.74
C PHE A 65 -6.53 7.84 11.28
N ASN A 66 -6.05 8.82 10.50
CA ASN A 66 -6.89 9.89 9.95
C ASN A 66 -6.37 10.36 8.58
N ILE A 67 -6.99 9.86 7.51
CA ILE A 67 -6.59 10.17 6.12
C ILE A 67 -6.80 11.63 5.70
N THR A 68 -7.61 12.40 6.45
CA THR A 68 -7.90 13.81 6.16
C THR A 68 -6.84 14.73 6.77
N ASN A 69 -6.14 14.25 7.81
CA ASN A 69 -5.13 15.04 8.52
C ASN A 69 -3.76 14.97 7.80
N LYS A 70 -3.17 16.13 7.51
CA LYS A 70 -1.82 16.24 6.91
C LYS A 70 -0.72 15.70 7.85
N HIS A 71 -0.88 15.87 9.16
CA HIS A 71 0.04 15.39 10.18
C HIS A 71 0.07 13.86 10.27
N TYR A 72 -1.05 13.19 10.00
CA TYR A 72 -1.10 11.73 9.86
C TYR A 72 -0.21 11.28 8.69
N TRP A 73 -0.41 11.84 7.49
CA TRP A 73 0.36 11.49 6.29
C TRP A 73 1.86 11.73 6.46
N SER A 74 2.24 12.86 7.03
CA SER A 74 3.64 13.18 7.31
C SER A 74 4.26 12.18 8.29
N SER A 75 3.58 11.89 9.40
CA SER A 75 4.08 10.95 10.42
C SER A 75 4.20 9.50 9.91
N VAL A 76 3.25 9.02 9.10
CA VAL A 76 3.28 7.66 8.57
C VAL A 76 4.32 7.50 7.46
N VAL A 77 4.45 8.47 6.55
CA VAL A 77 5.50 8.44 5.51
C VAL A 77 6.88 8.52 6.14
N PHE A 78 7.04 9.29 7.21
CA PHE A 78 8.31 9.39 7.94
C PHE A 78 8.77 8.07 8.59
N THR A 79 7.90 7.08 8.77
CA THR A 79 8.34 5.75 9.24
C THR A 79 9.37 5.11 8.31
N GLY A 80 9.31 5.41 7.01
CA GLY A 80 10.27 4.95 6.01
C GLY A 80 11.62 5.69 6.00
N VAL A 81 11.85 6.62 6.94
CA VAL A 81 13.04 7.50 6.99
C VAL A 81 14.35 6.74 6.88
N TYR A 82 14.44 5.54 7.47
CA TYR A 82 15.66 4.73 7.42
C TYR A 82 16.06 4.38 5.98
N GLY A 83 15.11 3.98 5.14
CA GLY A 83 15.39 3.70 3.72
C GLY A 83 15.72 4.97 2.94
N TYR A 84 14.98 6.05 3.18
CA TYR A 84 15.20 7.33 2.49
C TYR A 84 16.57 7.94 2.83
N ALA A 85 16.94 7.94 4.11
CA ALA A 85 18.21 8.47 4.59
C ALA A 85 19.39 7.68 4.03
N ILE A 86 19.32 6.34 4.03
CA ILE A 86 20.37 5.48 3.43
C ILE A 86 20.50 5.75 1.93
N GLY A 87 19.37 5.85 1.21
CA GLY A 87 19.36 6.16 -0.23
C GLY A 87 20.00 7.51 -0.54
N VAL A 88 19.63 8.57 0.18
CA VAL A 88 20.20 9.92 0.01
C VAL A 88 21.69 9.94 0.38
N LEU A 89 22.09 9.29 1.47
CA LEU A 89 23.50 9.19 1.86
C LEU A 89 24.33 8.49 0.78
N TRP A 90 23.81 7.39 0.24
CA TRP A 90 24.49 6.64 -0.84
C TRP A 90 24.58 7.43 -2.15
N LEU A 91 23.56 8.22 -2.45
CA LEU A 91 23.56 9.16 -3.58
C LEU A 91 24.64 10.24 -3.39
N LEU A 92 24.72 10.86 -2.21
CA LEU A 92 25.74 11.87 -1.93
C LEU A 92 27.16 11.28 -2.00
N CYS A 93 27.38 10.12 -1.40
CA CYS A 93 28.67 9.42 -1.47
C CYS A 93 29.10 9.13 -2.91
N GLY A 94 28.18 8.67 -3.76
CA GLY A 94 28.49 8.40 -5.17
C GLY A 94 28.75 9.66 -5.99
N ILE A 95 28.01 10.75 -5.74
CA ILE A 95 28.26 12.05 -6.39
C ILE A 95 29.63 12.59 -5.97
N VAL A 96 29.96 12.59 -4.67
CA VAL A 96 31.26 13.05 -4.18
C VAL A 96 32.40 12.22 -4.77
N TYR A 97 32.24 10.90 -4.85
CA TYR A 97 33.23 10.02 -5.48
C TYR A 97 33.36 10.30 -6.98
N GLY A 98 32.25 10.49 -7.70
CA GLY A 98 32.24 10.85 -9.12
C GLY A 98 32.90 12.19 -9.38
N VAL A 99 32.59 13.22 -8.59
CA VAL A 99 33.23 14.54 -8.66
C VAL A 99 34.71 14.45 -8.32
N PHE A 100 35.11 13.66 -7.33
CA PHE A 100 36.52 13.41 -7.01
C PHE A 100 37.26 12.76 -8.19
N LEU A 101 36.65 11.79 -8.87
CA LEU A 101 37.24 11.17 -10.08
C LEU A 101 37.35 12.15 -11.26
N VAL A 102 36.35 13.01 -11.47
CA VAL A 102 36.39 14.03 -12.53
C VAL A 102 37.38 15.15 -12.18
N ALA A 103 37.38 15.64 -10.95
CA ALA A 103 38.28 16.68 -10.47
C ALA A 103 39.73 16.21 -10.45
N THR A 104 40.01 14.96 -10.07
CA THR A 104 41.35 14.40 -10.25
C THR A 104 41.72 14.38 -11.73
N ASN A 105 40.86 13.92 -12.64
CA ASN A 105 41.13 13.96 -14.08
C ASN A 105 41.28 15.39 -14.67
N PHE A 106 40.55 16.40 -14.17
CA PHE A 106 40.63 17.80 -14.62
C PHE A 106 41.76 18.60 -13.97
N CYS A 107 42.01 18.46 -12.67
CA CYS A 107 43.20 19.02 -12.01
C CYS A 107 44.49 18.35 -12.51
N CYS A 108 44.41 17.09 -12.99
CA CYS A 108 45.47 16.47 -13.80
C CYS A 108 45.76 17.21 -15.11
N LEU A 109 44.81 17.98 -15.65
CA LEU A 109 44.98 18.78 -16.87
C LEU A 109 45.39 20.23 -16.58
N SER A 110 45.00 20.79 -15.42
CA SER A 110 45.25 22.22 -15.10
C SER A 110 46.50 22.51 -14.25
N ASP A 111 46.94 21.63 -13.34
CA ASP A 111 48.15 21.92 -12.53
C ASP A 111 49.43 21.59 -13.31
N ARG A 112 49.83 22.56 -14.14
CA ARG A 112 51.22 22.99 -14.23
C ARG A 112 51.45 23.79 -12.94
N GLU A 113 52.45 23.37 -12.17
CA GLU A 113 53.02 24.10 -11.03
C GLU A 113 52.44 23.82 -9.63
N ASN A 114 53.24 23.08 -8.87
CA ASN A 114 53.32 23.07 -7.41
C ASN A 114 52.10 22.64 -6.58
N ARG A 115 52.08 21.33 -6.25
CA ARG A 115 51.75 20.88 -4.88
C ARG A 115 52.38 19.52 -4.56
N THR A 116 53.38 19.56 -3.70
CA THR A 116 53.80 18.43 -2.87
C THR A 116 52.73 18.18 -1.80
N ARG A 117 52.21 16.95 -1.66
CA ARG A 117 51.96 16.30 -0.36
C ARG A 117 51.31 14.91 -0.46
N LYS A 118 51.94 14.01 0.32
CA LYS A 118 51.46 12.87 1.12
C LYS A 118 50.82 11.66 0.40
N ILE A 119 51.71 10.70 0.18
CA ILE A 119 51.49 9.26 0.05
C ILE A 119 50.74 8.71 1.26
N PHE A 120 49.60 8.06 1.04
CA PHE A 120 49.09 7.00 1.91
C PHE A 120 49.50 5.64 1.31
N PRO A 121 50.31 4.83 2.01
CA PRO A 121 50.57 3.46 1.61
C PRO A 121 49.52 2.55 2.25
N CYS A 122 48.57 2.05 1.47
CA CYS A 122 47.73 0.93 1.93
C CYS A 122 48.24 -0.37 1.33
N ASN A 123 48.94 -1.11 2.18
CA ASN A 123 49.41 -2.46 1.99
C ASN A 123 48.28 -3.40 2.43
N CYS A 124 47.68 -4.16 1.50
CA CYS A 124 46.88 -5.34 1.83
C CYS A 124 47.19 -6.43 0.82
N LYS A 125 48.15 -7.30 1.17
CA LYS A 125 48.16 -8.70 0.72
C LYS A 125 47.23 -9.46 1.67
N GLY A 126 46.17 -10.04 1.12
CA GLY A 126 45.30 -10.98 1.80
C GLY A 126 44.40 -11.64 0.76
N CYS A 127 44.76 -12.86 0.37
CA CYS A 127 44.07 -13.75 -0.58
C CYS A 127 43.78 -13.16 -1.98
N GLY A 128 44.64 -13.49 -2.95
CA GLY A 128 44.34 -13.35 -4.37
C GLY A 128 43.33 -14.40 -4.83
N LEU A 129 42.13 -14.41 -4.26
CA LEU A 129 40.98 -15.05 -4.90
C LEU A 129 40.53 -14.07 -5.99
N SER A 130 40.49 -14.51 -7.24
CA SER A 130 39.91 -13.73 -8.33
C SER A 130 38.53 -13.19 -7.89
N PRO A 131 38.16 -11.93 -8.17
CA PRO A 131 36.85 -11.38 -7.78
C PRO A 131 35.68 -12.08 -8.48
N ILE A 132 35.96 -12.90 -9.51
CA ILE A 132 35.00 -13.58 -10.36
C ILE A 132 34.09 -14.57 -9.59
N PRO A 133 34.58 -15.57 -8.83
CA PRO A 133 33.73 -16.47 -8.04
C PRO A 133 32.82 -15.73 -7.06
N LEU A 134 33.32 -14.69 -6.40
CA LEU A 134 32.50 -13.88 -5.48
C LEU A 134 31.42 -13.09 -6.24
N ALA A 135 31.74 -12.55 -7.43
CA ALA A 135 30.77 -11.87 -8.27
C ALA A 135 29.67 -12.82 -8.78
N ILE A 136 30.01 -14.07 -9.12
CA ILE A 136 29.04 -15.11 -9.51
C ILE A 136 28.14 -15.49 -8.31
N LEU A 137 28.69 -15.59 -7.11
CA LEU A 137 27.88 -15.85 -5.92
C LEU A 137 26.88 -14.71 -5.68
N LEU A 138 27.34 -13.46 -5.79
CA LEU A 138 26.49 -12.28 -5.61
C LEU A 138 25.41 -12.16 -6.69
N THR A 139 25.68 -12.55 -7.95
CA THR A 139 24.62 -12.57 -8.98
C THR A 139 23.55 -13.60 -8.66
N ILE A 140 23.93 -14.79 -8.18
CA ILE A 140 22.96 -15.83 -7.79
C ILE A 140 22.08 -15.35 -6.64
N LEU A 141 22.69 -14.73 -5.63
CA LEU A 141 21.94 -14.14 -4.52
C LEU A 141 21.05 -12.99 -4.98
N ALA A 142 21.51 -12.16 -5.92
CA ALA A 142 20.72 -11.08 -6.50
C ALA A 142 19.50 -11.62 -7.29
N MET A 143 19.66 -12.73 -8.02
CA MET A 143 18.55 -13.40 -8.71
C MET A 143 17.49 -13.87 -7.71
N ALA A 144 17.91 -14.57 -6.65
CA ALA A 144 17.00 -15.05 -5.61
C ALA A 144 16.28 -13.88 -4.90
N ALA A 145 17.02 -12.86 -4.46
CA ALA A 145 16.46 -11.69 -3.79
C ALA A 145 15.48 -10.92 -4.69
N SER A 146 15.80 -10.76 -5.97
CA SER A 146 14.90 -10.14 -6.96
C SER A 146 13.60 -10.93 -7.10
N GLY A 147 13.66 -12.26 -7.13
CA GLY A 147 12.49 -13.13 -7.13
C GLY A 147 11.58 -12.92 -5.91
N PHE A 148 12.16 -12.80 -4.72
CA PHE A 148 11.41 -12.49 -3.49
C PHE A 148 10.73 -11.12 -3.56
N VAL A 149 11.41 -10.08 -4.03
CA VAL A 149 10.84 -8.72 -4.16
C VAL A 149 9.71 -8.69 -5.19
N LEU A 150 9.86 -9.34 -6.34
CA LEU A 150 8.83 -9.41 -7.37
C LEU A 150 7.60 -10.20 -6.89
N ALA A 151 7.80 -11.33 -6.21
CA ALA A 151 6.70 -12.11 -5.64
C ALA A 151 5.95 -11.32 -4.55
N GLY A 152 6.69 -10.63 -3.68
CA GLY A 152 6.11 -9.83 -2.60
C GLY A 152 5.31 -8.63 -3.11
N SER A 153 5.89 -7.86 -4.03
CA SER A 153 5.25 -6.69 -4.61
C SER A 153 3.98 -7.04 -5.40
N SER A 154 4.00 -8.13 -6.17
CA SER A 154 2.84 -8.64 -6.92
C SER A 154 1.71 -9.09 -5.99
N LYS A 155 2.03 -9.90 -4.97
CA LYS A 155 1.03 -10.36 -3.99
C LYS A 155 0.48 -9.19 -3.17
N PHE A 156 1.31 -8.24 -2.74
CA PHE A 156 0.85 -7.04 -2.04
C PHE A 156 -0.13 -6.24 -2.92
N HIS A 157 0.23 -5.95 -4.18
CA HIS A 157 -0.61 -5.19 -5.09
C HIS A 157 -1.97 -5.85 -5.32
N SER A 158 -1.98 -7.18 -5.52
CA SER A 158 -3.23 -7.95 -5.69
C SER A 158 -4.12 -7.86 -4.45
N GLN A 159 -3.57 -8.05 -3.25
CA GLN A 159 -4.35 -8.01 -2.00
C GLN A 159 -4.91 -6.61 -1.71
N ALA A 160 -4.11 -5.56 -1.97
CA ALA A 160 -4.53 -4.18 -1.80
C ALA A 160 -5.65 -3.81 -2.77
N ARG A 161 -5.56 -4.27 -4.03
CA ARG A 161 -6.61 -4.05 -5.03
C ARG A 161 -7.92 -4.75 -4.65
N THR A 162 -7.88 -6.01 -4.23
CA THR A 162 -9.08 -6.75 -3.81
C THR A 162 -9.74 -6.09 -2.59
N SER A 163 -8.96 -5.60 -1.62
CA SER A 163 -9.51 -4.87 -0.46
C SER A 163 -10.24 -3.59 -0.88
N LEU A 164 -9.70 -2.85 -1.85
CA LEU A 164 -10.36 -1.66 -2.42
C LEU A 164 -11.57 -2.01 -3.29
N ASP A 165 -11.60 -3.19 -3.92
CA ASP A 165 -12.76 -3.69 -4.66
C ASP A 165 -13.92 -4.01 -3.73
N ILE A 166 -13.66 -4.66 -2.59
CA ILE A 166 -14.67 -4.94 -1.56
C ILE A 166 -15.32 -3.64 -1.10
N ILE A 167 -14.53 -2.63 -0.70
CA ILE A 167 -15.05 -1.34 -0.22
C ILE A 167 -15.96 -0.66 -1.28
N ILE A 168 -15.58 -0.74 -2.55
CA ILE A 168 -16.32 -0.06 -3.63
C ILE A 168 -17.59 -0.82 -3.99
N ASN A 169 -17.56 -2.15 -3.95
CA ASN A 169 -18.74 -2.96 -4.13
C ASN A 169 -19.73 -2.72 -2.98
N THR A 170 -19.26 -2.65 -1.73
CA THR A 170 -20.10 -2.29 -0.58
C THR A 170 -20.72 -0.91 -0.74
N ALA A 171 -19.95 0.09 -1.19
CA ALA A 171 -20.48 1.43 -1.44
C ALA A 171 -21.54 1.46 -2.56
N ASN A 172 -21.34 0.67 -3.63
CA ASN A 172 -22.33 0.55 -4.71
C ASN A 172 -23.61 -0.15 -4.22
N VAL A 173 -23.48 -1.25 -3.47
CA VAL A 173 -24.63 -1.97 -2.89
C VAL A 173 -25.42 -1.08 -1.93
N ALA A 174 -24.72 -0.30 -1.09
CA ALA A 174 -25.36 0.66 -0.20
C ALA A 174 -26.16 1.72 -0.99
N SER A 175 -25.55 2.32 -2.01
CA SER A 175 -26.23 3.34 -2.83
C SER A 175 -27.39 2.77 -3.65
N GLU A 176 -27.26 1.56 -4.19
CA GLU A 176 -28.36 0.88 -4.89
C GLU A 176 -29.52 0.60 -3.94
N THR A 177 -29.22 0.16 -2.71
CA THR A 177 -30.24 -0.07 -1.68
C THR A 177 -30.96 1.22 -1.32
N ILE A 178 -30.22 2.33 -1.14
CA ILE A 178 -30.80 3.65 -0.85
C ILE A 178 -31.66 4.13 -2.01
N HIS A 179 -31.20 4.02 -3.27
CA HIS A 179 -31.98 4.44 -4.43
C HIS A 179 -33.24 3.60 -4.64
N ASN A 180 -33.18 2.28 -4.41
CA ASN A 180 -34.37 1.43 -4.52
C ASN A 180 -35.37 1.74 -3.39
N ALA A 181 -34.88 1.98 -2.17
CA ALA A 181 -35.74 2.35 -1.04
C ALA A 181 -36.39 3.74 -1.24
N THR A 182 -35.59 4.75 -1.60
CA THR A 182 -36.10 6.11 -1.88
C THR A 182 -37.04 6.13 -3.10
N GLY A 183 -36.76 5.33 -4.14
CA GLY A 183 -37.65 5.14 -5.27
C GLY A 183 -39.02 4.59 -4.86
N ALA A 184 -39.04 3.54 -4.04
CA ALA A 184 -40.30 2.99 -3.51
C ALA A 184 -41.06 4.02 -2.64
N LEU A 185 -40.35 4.84 -1.87
CA LEU A 185 -40.99 5.91 -1.08
C LEU A 185 -41.57 7.03 -1.94
N ARG A 186 -40.91 7.39 -3.05
CA ARG A 186 -41.44 8.38 -4.01
C ARG A 186 -42.71 7.88 -4.68
N ASP A 187 -42.76 6.59 -5.04
CA ASP A 187 -43.95 5.97 -5.62
C ASP A 187 -45.11 6.03 -4.60
N ILE A 188 -44.89 5.64 -3.34
CA ILE A 188 -45.91 5.74 -2.27
C ILE A 188 -46.38 7.19 -2.07
N GLN A 189 -45.45 8.15 -2.07
CA GLN A 189 -45.79 9.57 -1.92
C GLN A 189 -46.60 10.10 -3.10
N GLY A 190 -46.25 9.73 -4.33
CA GLY A 190 -46.99 10.09 -5.54
C GLY A 190 -48.44 9.62 -5.47
N ASP A 191 -48.62 8.34 -5.11
CA ASP A 191 -49.94 7.70 -4.98
C ASP A 191 -50.79 8.36 -3.87
N LEU A 192 -50.16 8.80 -2.76
CA LEU A 192 -50.83 9.49 -1.64
C LEU A 192 -51.25 10.93 -1.97
N VAL A 193 -50.43 11.66 -2.74
CA VAL A 193 -50.72 13.05 -3.15
C VAL A 193 -51.89 13.12 -4.13
N GLU A 194 -52.01 12.12 -5.01
CA GLU A 194 -53.15 11.98 -5.92
C GLU A 194 -54.47 11.66 -5.17
N SER A 195 -54.37 11.08 -3.97
CA SER A 195 -55.50 10.65 -3.14
C SER A 195 -55.99 11.67 -2.10
N SER A 196 -55.46 12.90 -2.07
CA SER A 196 -55.90 14.01 -1.18
C SER A 196 -55.77 13.77 0.35
N VAL A 197 -54.78 12.98 0.80
CA VAL A 197 -54.49 12.81 2.24
C VAL A 197 -53.33 13.73 2.68
N ASN A 198 -53.64 14.70 3.55
CA ASN A 198 -52.78 15.59 4.35
C ASN A 198 -51.44 16.11 3.75
N VAL A 199 -51.45 17.40 3.40
CA VAL A 199 -50.35 18.17 2.79
C VAL A 199 -49.12 18.40 3.71
N ASP A 200 -49.27 18.30 5.04
CA ASP A 200 -48.19 18.62 6.00
C ASP A 200 -47.18 17.48 6.25
N GLU A 201 -47.54 16.19 6.09
CA GLU A 201 -46.61 15.05 6.23
C GLU A 201 -45.74 14.83 4.98
N SER A 202 -46.27 15.20 3.81
CA SER A 202 -45.61 15.05 2.49
C SER A 202 -44.33 15.89 2.36
N GLY A 203 -44.28 17.08 2.97
CA GLY A 203 -43.10 17.97 2.92
C GLY A 203 -41.89 17.41 3.68
N LYS A 204 -42.12 16.80 4.85
CA LYS A 204 -41.06 16.19 5.67
C LYS A 204 -40.48 14.95 4.99
N LEU A 205 -41.34 14.11 4.39
CA LEU A 205 -40.92 12.93 3.64
C LEU A 205 -40.11 13.32 2.38
N ASN A 206 -40.55 14.32 1.61
CA ASN A 206 -39.82 14.77 0.41
C ASN A 206 -38.40 15.26 0.74
N SER A 207 -38.26 16.09 1.78
CA SER A 207 -36.94 16.56 2.22
C SER A 207 -36.02 15.42 2.68
N THR A 208 -36.59 14.38 3.29
CA THR A 208 -35.87 13.19 3.72
C THR A 208 -35.39 12.39 2.52
N ILE A 209 -36.28 12.08 1.56
CA ILE A 209 -35.94 11.39 0.30
C ILE A 209 -34.80 12.10 -0.45
N GLU A 210 -34.90 13.42 -0.63
CA GLU A 210 -33.87 14.21 -1.32
C GLU A 210 -32.51 14.15 -0.59
N SER A 211 -32.51 14.20 0.75
CA SER A 211 -31.28 14.10 1.54
C SER A 211 -30.61 12.71 1.40
N PHE A 212 -31.38 11.64 1.29
CA PHE A 212 -30.85 10.28 1.13
C PHE A 212 -30.27 10.06 -0.26
N ASP A 213 -30.98 10.52 -1.30
CA ASP A 213 -30.47 10.48 -2.68
C ASP A 213 -29.13 11.24 -2.77
N ALA A 214 -29.07 12.45 -2.21
CA ALA A 214 -27.84 13.23 -2.15
C ALA A 214 -26.73 12.52 -1.36
N THR A 215 -27.06 11.81 -0.28
CA THR A 215 -26.11 11.07 0.55
C THR A 215 -25.55 9.85 -0.20
N ALA A 216 -26.41 9.06 -0.85
CA ALA A 216 -26.03 7.92 -1.66
C ALA A 216 -25.08 8.31 -2.81
N GLU A 217 -25.43 9.37 -3.56
CA GLU A 217 -24.58 9.89 -4.63
C GLU A 217 -23.21 10.36 -4.10
N ASN A 218 -23.20 11.07 -2.97
CA ASN A 218 -21.97 11.57 -2.37
C ASN A 218 -21.06 10.45 -1.88
N ILE A 219 -21.61 9.40 -1.26
CA ILE A 219 -20.86 8.22 -0.81
C ILE A 219 -20.14 7.57 -1.99
N VAL A 220 -20.88 7.26 -3.06
CA VAL A 220 -20.30 6.57 -4.23
C VAL A 220 -19.31 7.47 -4.96
N LYS A 221 -19.60 8.77 -5.11
CA LYS A 221 -18.70 9.73 -5.75
C LYS A 221 -17.38 9.86 -4.99
N ARG A 222 -17.42 9.99 -3.65
CA ARG A 222 -16.22 10.02 -2.80
C ARG A 222 -15.45 8.70 -2.87
N ALA A 223 -16.13 7.56 -2.76
CA ALA A 223 -15.52 6.25 -2.83
C ALA A 223 -14.81 6.03 -4.19
N ARG A 224 -15.49 6.30 -5.32
CA ARG A 224 -14.89 6.18 -6.67
C ARG A 224 -13.69 7.11 -6.86
N LYS A 225 -13.79 8.37 -6.41
CA LYS A 225 -12.69 9.34 -6.53
C LYS A 225 -11.46 8.87 -5.75
N ASN A 226 -11.65 8.44 -4.50
CA ASN A 226 -10.57 7.95 -3.63
C ASN A 226 -9.96 6.65 -4.18
N ARG A 227 -10.79 5.71 -4.64
CA ARG A 227 -10.34 4.46 -5.29
C ARG A 227 -9.42 4.73 -6.47
N ARG A 228 -9.78 5.65 -7.37
CA ARG A 228 -8.96 5.98 -8.55
C ARG A 228 -7.57 6.48 -8.13
N LEU A 229 -7.51 7.35 -7.13
CA LEU A 229 -6.25 7.90 -6.62
C LEU A 229 -5.39 6.81 -5.96
N ILE A 230 -5.96 6.05 -5.04
CA ILE A 230 -5.23 5.00 -4.30
C ILE A 230 -4.76 3.89 -5.25
N ASN A 231 -5.61 3.42 -6.15
CA ASN A 231 -5.24 2.38 -7.12
C ASN A 231 -4.15 2.89 -8.08
N LYS A 232 -4.20 4.15 -8.51
CA LYS A 232 -3.15 4.76 -9.34
C LYS A 232 -1.82 4.76 -8.60
N VAL A 233 -1.80 5.15 -7.31
CA VAL A 233 -0.60 5.16 -6.48
C VAL A 233 -0.02 3.74 -6.33
N PHE A 234 -0.83 2.76 -5.92
CA PHE A 234 -0.36 1.38 -5.77
C PHE A 234 0.11 0.75 -7.08
N LYS A 235 -0.57 1.07 -8.21
CA LYS A 235 -0.13 0.64 -9.54
C LYS A 235 1.20 1.27 -9.92
N VAL A 236 1.39 2.57 -9.68
CA VAL A 236 2.64 3.27 -9.96
C VAL A 236 3.78 2.68 -9.14
N VAL A 237 3.60 2.48 -7.83
CA VAL A 237 4.61 1.86 -6.96
C VAL A 237 4.96 0.46 -7.46
N PHE A 238 3.95 -0.37 -7.77
CA PHE A 238 4.16 -1.72 -8.28
C PHE A 238 4.94 -1.75 -9.62
N VAL A 239 4.54 -0.91 -10.58
CA VAL A 239 5.21 -0.83 -11.89
C VAL A 239 6.65 -0.34 -11.74
N ILE A 240 6.89 0.70 -10.93
CA ILE A 240 8.24 1.19 -10.65
C ILE A 240 9.10 0.09 -10.03
N THR A 241 8.58 -0.64 -9.03
CA THR A 241 9.31 -1.75 -8.42
C THR A 241 9.68 -2.82 -9.45
N ILE A 242 8.74 -3.25 -10.30
CA ILE A 242 9.05 -4.25 -11.35
C ILE A 242 10.15 -3.73 -12.28
N VAL A 243 9.98 -2.53 -12.84
CA VAL A 243 10.94 -1.98 -13.82
C VAL A 243 12.33 -1.87 -13.20
N ILE A 244 12.43 -1.38 -11.96
CA ILE A 244 13.71 -1.19 -11.28
C ILE A 244 14.37 -2.53 -10.97
N ILE A 245 13.63 -3.51 -10.44
CA ILE A 245 14.19 -4.82 -10.11
C ILE A 245 14.61 -5.59 -11.36
N SER A 246 13.83 -5.52 -12.44
CA SER A 246 14.19 -6.13 -13.73
C SER A 246 15.44 -5.49 -14.33
N LEU A 247 15.51 -4.15 -14.37
CA LEU A 247 16.69 -3.45 -14.89
C LEU A 247 17.92 -3.69 -13.99
N ASN A 248 17.72 -3.82 -12.69
CA ASN A 248 18.76 -4.17 -11.75
C ASN A 248 19.37 -5.55 -12.03
N LEU A 249 18.51 -6.55 -12.22
CA LEU A 249 18.91 -7.91 -12.53
C LEU A 249 19.78 -7.98 -13.79
N VAL A 250 19.34 -7.28 -14.85
CA VAL A 250 20.08 -7.17 -16.11
C VAL A 250 21.43 -6.49 -15.89
N ALA A 251 21.47 -5.38 -15.14
CA ALA A 251 22.70 -4.64 -14.88
C ALA A 251 23.72 -5.47 -14.08
N VAL A 252 23.27 -6.26 -13.09
CA VAL A 252 24.14 -7.13 -12.29
C VAL A 252 24.72 -8.27 -13.14
N ILE A 253 23.92 -8.92 -13.98
CA ILE A 253 24.38 -9.96 -14.92
C ILE A 253 25.34 -9.37 -15.96
N ALA A 254 25.00 -8.21 -16.54
CA ALA A 254 25.86 -7.55 -17.51
C ALA A 254 27.20 -7.13 -16.88
N SER A 255 27.20 -6.70 -15.61
CA SER A 255 28.41 -6.31 -14.88
C SER A 255 29.35 -7.49 -14.70
N THR A 256 28.82 -8.67 -14.34
CA THR A 256 29.67 -9.85 -14.16
C THR A 256 30.22 -10.41 -15.46
N VAL A 257 29.41 -10.46 -16.52
CA VAL A 257 29.89 -10.85 -17.86
C VAL A 257 30.94 -9.87 -18.37
N SER A 258 30.68 -8.56 -18.29
CA SER A 258 31.63 -7.52 -18.75
C SER A 258 32.93 -7.55 -17.96
N GLY A 259 32.86 -7.86 -16.67
CA GLY A 259 34.02 -8.04 -15.81
C GLY A 259 34.88 -9.26 -16.18
N VAL A 260 34.25 -10.40 -16.51
CA VAL A 260 34.94 -11.60 -17.00
C VAL A 260 35.59 -11.34 -18.37
N LEU A 261 34.88 -10.65 -19.28
CA LEU A 261 35.38 -10.27 -20.60
C LEU A 261 36.38 -9.09 -20.57
N LYS A 262 36.63 -8.50 -19.40
CA LYS A 262 37.51 -7.34 -19.18
C LYS A 262 37.16 -6.10 -20.02
N LEU A 263 35.88 -5.90 -20.33
CA LEU A 263 35.38 -4.75 -21.10
C LEU A 263 35.29 -3.49 -20.23
N ARG A 264 36.44 -2.84 -19.98
CA ARG A 264 36.59 -1.77 -18.98
C ARG A 264 35.63 -0.58 -19.14
N ARG A 265 35.34 -0.14 -20.38
CA ARG A 265 34.42 0.98 -20.64
C ARG A 265 32.96 0.63 -20.30
N VAL A 266 32.51 -0.54 -20.74
CA VAL A 266 31.15 -1.03 -20.50
C VAL A 266 30.94 -1.28 -19.01
N LEU A 267 31.92 -1.90 -18.35
CA LEU A 267 31.89 -2.14 -16.91
C LEU A 267 31.74 -0.84 -16.11
N TYR A 268 32.44 0.24 -16.49
CA TYR A 268 32.32 1.54 -15.82
C TYR A 268 30.91 2.13 -15.93
N LEU A 269 30.30 2.09 -17.12
CA LEU A 269 28.91 2.54 -17.32
C LEU A 269 27.91 1.70 -16.51
N LEU A 270 28.12 0.39 -16.46
CA LEU A 270 27.29 -0.52 -15.68
C LEU A 270 27.42 -0.29 -14.17
N VAL A 271 28.62 0.03 -13.67
CA VAL A 271 28.82 0.38 -12.25
C VAL A 271 28.05 1.65 -11.88
N ILE A 272 28.05 2.68 -12.74
CA ILE A 272 27.25 3.89 -12.53
C ILE A 272 25.75 3.56 -12.53
N LEU A 273 25.31 2.76 -13.50
CA LEU A 273 23.91 2.31 -13.57
C LEU A 273 23.53 1.54 -12.30
N CYS A 274 24.32 0.55 -11.88
CA CYS A 274 24.10 -0.20 -10.66
C CYS A 274 24.05 0.72 -9.43
N TRP A 275 24.93 1.71 -9.33
CA TRP A 275 24.91 2.67 -8.22
C TRP A 275 23.59 3.46 -8.16
N LEU A 276 23.10 3.99 -9.29
CA LEU A 276 21.81 4.69 -9.35
C LEU A 276 20.65 3.77 -8.93
N MET A 277 20.67 2.53 -9.41
CA MET A 277 19.65 1.54 -9.06
C MET A 277 19.69 1.18 -7.57
N THR A 278 20.88 1.10 -6.96
CA THR A 278 21.03 0.89 -5.51
C THR A 278 20.34 2.01 -4.73
N VAL A 279 20.51 3.28 -5.13
CA VAL A 279 19.82 4.41 -4.49
C VAL A 279 18.31 4.21 -4.55
N ILE A 280 17.78 3.87 -5.72
CA ILE A 280 16.33 3.66 -5.91
C ILE A 280 15.83 2.47 -5.08
N CYS A 281 16.59 1.38 -4.96
CA CYS A 281 16.25 0.24 -4.09
C CYS A 281 16.11 0.66 -2.61
N TRP A 282 16.98 1.53 -2.10
CA TRP A 282 16.88 2.07 -0.74
C TRP A 282 15.68 3.02 -0.57
N LEU A 283 15.34 3.80 -1.60
CA LEU A 283 14.11 4.61 -1.57
C LEU A 283 12.86 3.72 -1.57
N LEU A 284 12.83 2.68 -2.40
CA LEU A 284 11.74 1.70 -2.43
C LEU A 284 11.62 0.94 -1.10
N LEU A 285 12.74 0.67 -0.42
CA LEU A 285 12.73 0.11 0.93
C LEU A 285 11.90 0.99 1.88
N GLY A 286 12.16 2.30 1.88
CA GLY A 286 11.40 3.26 2.69
C GLY A 286 9.90 3.24 2.34
N VAL A 287 9.56 3.17 1.05
CA VAL A 287 8.15 3.09 0.59
C VAL A 287 7.47 1.81 1.10
N TYR A 288 8.06 0.63 0.95
CA TYR A 288 7.43 -0.62 1.42
C TYR A 288 7.38 -0.73 2.94
N PHE A 289 8.34 -0.13 3.65
CA PHE A 289 8.30 -0.02 5.11
C PHE A 289 7.15 0.89 5.57
N PHE A 290 6.97 2.03 4.89
CA PHE A 290 5.80 2.89 5.08
C PHE A 290 4.49 2.12 4.82
N LEU A 291 4.41 1.35 3.73
CA LEU A 291 3.21 0.58 3.37
C LEU A 291 2.88 -0.51 4.40
N GLU A 292 3.87 -1.11 5.07
CA GLU A 292 3.61 -2.05 6.17
C GLU A 292 2.94 -1.33 7.36
N ASN A 293 3.50 -0.21 7.80
CA ASN A 293 2.94 0.59 8.91
C ASN A 293 1.56 1.16 8.57
N PHE A 294 1.38 1.65 7.35
CA PHE A 294 0.08 2.11 6.87
C PHE A 294 -0.95 0.98 6.86
N SER A 295 -0.56 -0.23 6.42
CA SER A 295 -1.46 -1.39 6.44
C SER A 295 -1.84 -1.78 7.86
N ASP A 296 -0.90 -1.69 8.81
CA ASP A 296 -1.15 -1.99 10.23
C ASP A 296 -2.14 -0.99 10.85
N ASP A 297 -2.02 0.29 10.51
CA ASP A 297 -2.95 1.33 10.95
C ASP A 297 -4.34 1.13 10.38
N VAL A 298 -4.44 0.84 9.07
CA VAL A 298 -5.72 0.55 8.42
C VAL A 298 -6.39 -0.65 9.10
N CYS A 299 -5.65 -1.74 9.32
CA CYS A 299 -6.19 -2.93 9.96
C CYS A 299 -6.60 -2.71 11.42
N THR A 300 -5.84 -1.89 12.16
CA THR A 300 -6.19 -1.49 13.53
C THR A 300 -7.45 -0.61 13.55
N ALA A 301 -7.56 0.34 12.61
CA ALA A 301 -8.74 1.18 12.47
C ALA A 301 -9.99 0.36 12.10
N LEU A 302 -9.86 -0.62 11.19
CA LEU A 302 -10.93 -1.54 10.84
C LEU A 302 -11.35 -2.42 12.03
N ASN A 303 -10.39 -2.89 12.84
CA ASN A 303 -10.70 -3.65 14.05
C ASN A 303 -11.43 -2.78 15.10
N ASN A 304 -10.97 -1.55 15.33
CA ASN A 304 -11.64 -0.62 16.24
C ASN A 304 -13.06 -0.29 15.78
N PHE A 305 -13.30 -0.22 14.47
CA PHE A 305 -14.64 -0.03 13.92
C PHE A 305 -15.57 -1.24 14.20
N GLN A 306 -15.04 -2.46 14.19
CA GLN A 306 -15.81 -3.66 14.57
C GLN A 306 -16.25 -3.61 16.04
N GLU A 307 -15.36 -3.13 16.92
CA GLU A 307 -15.66 -3.01 18.36
C GLU A 307 -16.68 -1.90 18.63
N ASN A 308 -16.54 -0.73 18.02
CA ASN A 308 -17.48 0.38 18.18
C ASN A 308 -17.59 1.22 16.89
N PRO A 309 -18.66 1.04 16.07
CA PRO A 309 -18.79 1.71 14.78
C PRO A 309 -19.08 3.22 14.89
N TYR A 310 -19.60 3.70 16.04
CA TYR A 310 -20.01 5.09 16.24
C TYR A 310 -18.90 5.97 16.82
N ASN A 311 -18.00 5.39 17.62
CA ASN A 311 -16.91 6.12 18.26
C ASN A 311 -15.55 5.52 17.90
N ASN A 312 -15.07 5.83 16.69
CA ASN A 312 -13.76 5.40 16.20
C ASN A 312 -13.20 6.39 15.15
N SER A 313 -11.95 6.21 14.76
CA SER A 313 -11.27 7.11 13.81
C SER A 313 -11.84 7.08 12.37
N LEU A 314 -12.60 6.04 12.02
CA LEU A 314 -13.24 5.84 10.72
C LEU A 314 -14.66 6.41 10.64
N SER A 315 -15.26 6.82 11.77
CA SER A 315 -16.60 7.45 11.84
C SER A 315 -16.73 8.65 10.90
N SER A 316 -15.69 9.50 10.83
CA SER A 316 -15.64 10.65 9.91
C SER A 316 -15.65 10.29 8.40
N ILE A 317 -15.45 9.02 8.07
CA ILE A 317 -15.37 8.52 6.69
C ILE A 317 -16.61 7.68 6.36
N VAL A 318 -17.14 6.95 7.34
CA VAL A 318 -18.37 6.15 7.22
C VAL A 318 -19.35 6.59 8.32
N PRO A 319 -20.25 7.55 8.03
CA PRO A 319 -21.16 8.12 9.03
C PRO A 319 -22.33 7.18 9.31
N CYS A 320 -22.11 6.18 10.17
CA CYS A 320 -23.16 5.27 10.62
C CYS A 320 -24.23 5.96 11.50
N ASP A 321 -23.90 7.11 12.08
CA ASP A 321 -24.80 7.96 12.86
C ASP A 321 -25.88 8.61 11.99
N GLU A 322 -25.51 9.12 10.81
CA GLU A 322 -26.46 9.65 9.83
C GLU A 322 -27.43 8.54 9.37
N LEU A 323 -26.91 7.33 9.13
CA LEU A 323 -27.72 6.17 8.78
C LEU A 323 -28.63 5.68 9.93
N LEU A 324 -28.26 5.90 11.19
CA LEU A 324 -29.10 5.52 12.34
C LEU A 324 -30.30 6.44 12.51
N SER A 325 -30.14 7.74 12.21
CA SER A 325 -31.25 8.69 12.29
C SER A 325 -32.44 8.29 11.40
N ALA A 326 -32.14 7.59 10.31
CA ALA A 326 -33.07 7.08 9.32
C ALA A 326 -33.86 5.84 9.76
N GLU A 327 -33.40 5.13 10.79
CA GLU A 327 -34.12 3.99 11.40
C GLU A 327 -35.48 4.42 11.94
N SER A 328 -35.56 5.62 12.52
CA SER A 328 -36.81 6.19 13.03
C SER A 328 -37.88 6.37 11.94
N VAL A 329 -37.48 6.80 10.75
CA VAL A 329 -38.38 6.97 9.59
C VAL A 329 -38.85 5.61 9.08
N LEU A 330 -37.94 4.64 8.99
CA LEU A 330 -38.30 3.28 8.57
C LEU A 330 -39.29 2.62 9.56
N SER A 331 -39.12 2.85 10.85
CA SER A 331 -40.03 2.39 11.91
C SER A 331 -41.41 3.06 11.85
N GLU A 332 -41.46 4.36 11.51
CA GLU A 332 -42.73 5.07 11.31
C GLU A 332 -43.50 4.49 10.10
N ILE A 333 -42.80 4.15 9.02
CA ILE A 333 -43.39 3.51 7.84
C ILE A 333 -43.87 2.09 8.17
N SER A 334 -43.10 1.29 8.91
CA SER A 334 -43.51 -0.07 9.29
C SER A 334 -44.74 -0.06 10.18
N ALA A 335 -44.83 0.89 11.12
CA ALA A 335 -46.03 1.11 11.93
C ALA A 335 -47.24 1.54 11.07
N GLY A 336 -47.02 2.42 10.10
CA GLY A 336 -48.04 2.84 9.13
C GLY A 336 -48.63 1.68 8.33
N ILE A 337 -47.76 0.83 7.75
CA ILE A 337 -48.18 -0.35 6.99
C ILE A 337 -48.92 -1.34 7.91
N TYR A 338 -48.39 -1.62 9.11
CA TYR A 338 -49.02 -2.51 10.07
C TYR A 338 -50.45 -2.07 10.41
N ASN A 339 -50.63 -0.79 10.75
CA ASN A 339 -51.93 -0.23 11.09
C ASN A 339 -52.89 -0.26 9.91
N LEU A 340 -52.40 0.03 8.70
CA LEU A 340 -53.20 0.00 7.49
C LEU A 340 -53.71 -1.42 7.18
N VAL A 341 -52.82 -2.42 7.17
CA VAL A 341 -53.18 -3.81 6.89
C VAL A 341 -54.20 -4.31 7.92
N ASN A 342 -54.00 -4.01 9.21
CA ASN A 342 -54.95 -4.40 10.25
C ASN A 342 -56.30 -3.69 10.14
N LYS A 343 -56.32 -2.41 9.74
CA LYS A 343 -57.56 -1.66 9.49
C LYS A 343 -58.33 -2.25 8.31
N VAL A 344 -57.64 -2.62 7.24
CA VAL A 344 -58.26 -3.28 6.07
C VAL A 344 -58.79 -4.65 6.46
N ASN A 345 -58.00 -5.47 7.16
CA ASN A 345 -58.44 -6.78 7.64
C ASN A 345 -59.67 -6.68 8.57
N ALA A 346 -59.70 -5.72 9.50
CA ALA A 346 -60.86 -5.49 10.36
C ALA A 346 -62.12 -5.10 9.56
N ASN A 347 -61.98 -4.26 8.53
CA ASN A 347 -63.08 -3.90 7.63
C ASN A 347 -63.56 -5.08 6.78
N ILE A 348 -62.64 -5.94 6.31
CA ILE A 348 -62.98 -7.18 5.61
C ILE A 348 -63.78 -8.10 6.54
N SER A 349 -63.31 -8.35 7.76
CA SER A 349 -64.03 -9.15 8.76
C SER A 349 -65.43 -8.61 9.06
N ASN A 350 -65.59 -7.28 9.14
CA ASN A 350 -66.89 -6.64 9.38
C ASN A 350 -67.86 -6.72 8.18
N ARG A 351 -67.34 -6.87 6.95
CA ARG A 351 -68.15 -7.03 5.73
C ARG A 351 -68.30 -8.49 5.27
N GLN A 352 -67.68 -9.42 5.99
CA GLN A 352 -67.74 -10.85 5.73
C GLN A 352 -69.16 -11.35 6.03
N GLY A 353 -69.98 -11.37 4.98
CA GLY A 353 -71.41 -11.67 5.04
C GLY A 353 -72.22 -11.12 3.86
N LYS A 354 -71.70 -10.18 3.06
CA LYS A 354 -72.47 -9.59 1.94
C LYS A 354 -71.88 -9.70 0.52
N LEU A 355 -70.58 -9.92 0.34
CA LEU A 355 -69.96 -9.83 -1.00
C LEU A 355 -69.04 -11.01 -1.39
N LEU A 356 -68.36 -11.67 -0.44
CA LEU A 356 -67.27 -12.62 -0.75
C LEU A 356 -67.18 -13.76 0.30
N PRO A 357 -67.67 -14.99 0.02
CA PRO A 357 -67.67 -16.08 1.00
C PRO A 357 -66.29 -16.71 1.30
N ASN A 358 -65.25 -16.40 0.51
CA ASN A 358 -63.93 -17.04 0.61
C ASN A 358 -62.73 -16.05 0.62
N LEU A 359 -62.93 -14.76 0.90
CA LEU A 359 -61.79 -13.84 0.89
C LEU A 359 -60.88 -14.10 2.10
N VAL A 360 -59.67 -14.52 1.78
CA VAL A 360 -58.56 -14.82 2.67
C VAL A 360 -57.97 -13.52 3.23
N TYR A 361 -57.59 -13.50 4.52
CA TYR A 361 -56.97 -12.33 5.16
C TYR A 361 -55.71 -11.85 4.44
N ILE A 362 -55.49 -10.54 4.38
CA ILE A 362 -54.23 -9.96 3.87
C ILE A 362 -53.15 -10.20 4.92
N CYS A 363 -52.00 -10.73 4.50
CA CYS A 363 -50.89 -10.92 5.43
C CYS A 363 -50.34 -9.57 5.90
N ASN A 364 -50.20 -9.43 7.21
CA ASN A 364 -49.39 -8.39 7.81
C ASN A 364 -47.98 -8.94 8.08
N PRO A 365 -46.95 -8.49 7.33
CA PRO A 365 -45.59 -9.01 7.50
C PRO A 365 -44.85 -8.35 8.66
N PHE A 366 -45.47 -7.46 9.45
CA PHE A 366 -44.84 -6.78 10.58
C PHE A 366 -45.37 -7.29 11.92
N SER A 367 -44.51 -7.33 12.94
CA SER A 367 -44.91 -7.65 14.32
C SER A 367 -45.75 -6.54 14.95
N GLY A 368 -46.46 -6.85 16.04
CA GLY A 368 -47.25 -5.87 16.79
C GLY A 368 -46.41 -4.82 17.52
N PRO A 369 -47.05 -3.76 18.04
CA PRO A 369 -46.36 -2.76 18.84
C PRO A 369 -45.66 -3.41 20.05
N PRO A 370 -44.49 -2.88 20.47
CA PRO A 370 -43.90 -1.61 20.04
C PRO A 370 -42.85 -1.70 18.91
N GLU A 371 -42.44 -2.90 18.49
CA GLU A 371 -41.21 -3.08 17.69
C GLU A 371 -41.43 -3.03 16.17
N TYR A 372 -42.63 -3.37 15.68
CA TYR A 372 -42.98 -3.33 14.23
C TYR A 372 -41.91 -3.95 13.31
N THR A 373 -41.32 -5.07 13.75
CA THR A 373 -40.22 -5.75 13.08
C THR A 373 -40.74 -6.51 11.85
N TYR A 374 -40.00 -6.46 10.74
CA TYR A 374 -40.37 -7.19 9.54
C TYR A 374 -40.12 -8.69 9.72
N GLN A 375 -41.20 -9.47 9.68
CA GLN A 375 -41.26 -10.92 9.89
C GLN A 375 -42.13 -11.55 8.80
N PRO A 376 -41.62 -11.68 7.56
CA PRO A 376 -42.39 -12.24 6.44
C PRO A 376 -42.78 -13.71 6.69
N GLU A 377 -42.08 -14.38 7.59
CA GLU A 377 -42.29 -15.77 8.00
C GLU A 377 -43.60 -15.97 8.78
N ASN A 378 -44.17 -14.90 9.33
CA ASN A 378 -45.48 -14.93 10.00
C ASN A 378 -46.66 -15.04 9.02
N CYS A 379 -46.41 -14.85 7.72
CA CYS A 379 -47.41 -15.04 6.68
C CYS A 379 -47.66 -16.53 6.42
N SER A 380 -48.79 -17.05 6.87
CA SER A 380 -49.21 -18.41 6.54
C SER A 380 -49.54 -18.54 5.04
N ALA A 381 -49.40 -19.75 4.47
CA ALA A 381 -49.72 -20.00 3.06
C ALA A 381 -51.19 -19.70 2.69
N ASN A 382 -52.07 -19.62 3.69
CA ASN A 382 -53.47 -19.26 3.55
C ASN A 382 -53.71 -17.76 3.78
N THR A 383 -52.75 -16.88 3.44
CA THR A 383 -52.91 -15.41 3.50
C THR A 383 -52.48 -14.77 2.19
N ILE A 384 -53.12 -13.67 1.81
CA ILE A 384 -52.80 -12.95 0.57
C ILE A 384 -51.63 -12.00 0.83
N GLN A 385 -50.56 -12.08 0.04
CA GLN A 385 -49.46 -11.10 0.12
C GLN A 385 -49.93 -9.76 -0.44
N ILE A 386 -49.38 -8.66 0.08
CA ILE A 386 -49.80 -7.30 -0.30
C ILE A 386 -49.68 -7.09 -1.82
N GLY A 387 -48.60 -7.54 -2.45
CA GLY A 387 -48.42 -7.46 -3.91
C GLY A 387 -49.38 -8.32 -4.74
N ASP A 388 -50.06 -9.31 -4.14
CA ASP A 388 -51.02 -10.18 -4.83
C ASP A 388 -52.48 -9.70 -4.71
N VAL A 389 -52.73 -8.65 -3.92
CA VAL A 389 -54.08 -8.06 -3.73
C VAL A 389 -54.75 -7.71 -5.06
N PRO A 390 -54.09 -7.07 -6.05
CA PRO A 390 -54.72 -6.76 -7.33
C PRO A 390 -55.20 -8.01 -8.07
N LYS A 391 -54.44 -9.11 -8.05
CA LYS A 391 -54.81 -10.37 -8.71
C LYS A 391 -56.11 -10.96 -8.13
N VAL A 392 -56.35 -10.73 -6.85
CA VAL A 392 -57.57 -11.20 -6.17
C VAL A 392 -58.76 -10.29 -6.46
N LEU A 393 -58.52 -9.00 -6.70
CA LEU A 393 -59.57 -8.01 -7.00
C LEU A 393 -59.95 -7.95 -8.49
N GLU A 394 -59.08 -8.38 -9.39
CA GLU A 394 -59.29 -8.39 -10.85
C GLU A 394 -60.63 -9.04 -11.29
N PRO A 395 -61.10 -10.16 -10.71
CA PRO A 395 -62.40 -10.75 -11.06
C PRO A 395 -63.61 -9.94 -10.56
N TYR A 396 -63.40 -8.99 -9.65
CA TYR A 396 -64.43 -8.15 -9.02
C TYR A 396 -64.39 -6.70 -9.54
N THR A 397 -63.59 -6.45 -10.58
CA THR A 397 -63.44 -5.15 -11.22
C THR A 397 -64.17 -5.04 -12.53
N CYS A 398 -64.73 -3.85 -12.74
CA CYS A 398 -65.45 -3.49 -13.93
C CYS A 398 -64.70 -2.38 -14.66
N PHE A 399 -64.22 -2.69 -15.85
CA PHE A 399 -63.45 -1.74 -16.67
C PHE A 399 -64.33 -0.91 -17.62
N ASP A 400 -65.58 -1.33 -17.84
CA ASP A 400 -66.54 -0.68 -18.73
C ASP A 400 -67.69 -0.06 -17.92
N ASP A 401 -67.61 1.26 -17.68
CA ASP A 401 -68.55 2.04 -16.85
C ASP A 401 -70.03 1.94 -17.31
N GLU A 402 -70.28 1.64 -18.59
CA GLU A 402 -71.64 1.55 -19.16
C GLU A 402 -72.34 0.20 -18.88
N SER A 403 -71.59 -0.84 -18.52
CA SER A 403 -72.11 -2.21 -18.35
C SER A 403 -72.29 -2.64 -16.90
N CYS A 404 -71.89 -1.80 -15.95
CA CYS A 404 -71.81 -2.18 -14.56
C CYS A 404 -73.13 -2.02 -13.82
N GLY A 405 -73.77 -3.16 -13.49
CA GLY A 405 -74.97 -3.21 -12.68
C GLY A 405 -74.74 -2.74 -11.24
N ASN A 406 -75.80 -2.18 -10.64
CA ASN A 406 -75.86 -1.53 -9.32
C ASN A 406 -74.91 -2.10 -8.24
N GLY A 407 -73.78 -1.44 -8.02
CA GLY A 407 -73.14 -1.27 -6.70
C GLY A 407 -72.27 -2.39 -6.12
N ASP A 408 -72.11 -3.53 -6.81
CA ASP A 408 -71.39 -4.71 -6.27
C ASP A 408 -69.95 -4.89 -6.81
N PHE A 409 -69.49 -4.06 -7.76
CA PHE A 409 -68.18 -4.17 -8.41
C PHE A 409 -67.29 -2.94 -8.17
N LEU A 410 -65.98 -3.15 -8.14
CA LEU A 410 -64.97 -2.09 -8.03
C LEU A 410 -64.79 -1.40 -9.40
N THR A 411 -64.72 -0.07 -9.42
CA THR A 411 -64.49 0.68 -10.68
C THR A 411 -63.05 0.51 -11.17
N GLY A 412 -62.82 0.65 -12.48
CA GLY A 412 -61.47 0.57 -13.06
C GLY A 412 -60.49 1.58 -12.46
N SER A 413 -60.96 2.78 -12.09
CA SER A 413 -60.13 3.79 -11.42
C SER A 413 -59.72 3.40 -10.00
N GLU A 414 -60.64 2.80 -9.22
CA GLU A 414 -60.34 2.31 -7.88
C GLU A 414 -59.39 1.11 -7.91
N TYR A 415 -59.51 0.25 -8.93
CA TYR A 415 -58.58 -0.86 -9.15
C TYR A 415 -57.16 -0.37 -9.41
N GLU A 416 -56.99 0.56 -10.35
CA GLU A 416 -55.66 1.08 -10.68
C GLU A 416 -55.03 1.81 -9.48
N LEU A 417 -55.83 2.49 -8.66
CA LEU A 417 -55.35 3.09 -7.41
C LEU A 417 -54.86 2.03 -6.41
N VAL A 418 -55.65 0.97 -6.17
CA VAL A 418 -55.25 -0.13 -5.26
C VAL A 418 -54.02 -0.85 -5.79
N LYS A 419 -53.94 -1.06 -7.11
CA LYS A 419 -52.82 -1.71 -7.79
C LYS A 419 -51.54 -0.88 -7.70
N ALA A 420 -51.62 0.44 -7.90
CA ALA A 420 -50.49 1.34 -7.71
C ALA A 420 -49.99 1.25 -6.26
N TYR A 421 -50.88 1.46 -5.30
CA TYR A 421 -50.54 1.48 -3.88
C TYR A 421 -49.94 0.16 -3.36
N THR A 422 -50.56 -0.97 -3.72
CA THR A 422 -50.07 -2.31 -3.33
C THR A 422 -48.76 -2.68 -4.01
N SER A 423 -48.54 -2.26 -5.26
CA SER A 423 -47.27 -2.43 -5.96
C SER A 423 -46.15 -1.60 -5.32
N SER A 424 -46.43 -0.35 -4.96
CA SER A 424 -45.50 0.56 -4.30
C SER A 424 -45.07 0.02 -2.92
N ILE A 425 -46.01 -0.49 -2.12
CA ILE A 425 -45.68 -1.16 -0.85
C ILE A 425 -44.85 -2.42 -1.09
N GLN A 426 -45.19 -3.25 -2.10
CA GLN A 426 -44.43 -4.46 -2.37
C GLN A 426 -42.97 -4.14 -2.74
N LYS A 427 -42.72 -3.12 -3.57
CA LYS A 427 -41.36 -2.66 -3.89
C LYS A 427 -40.58 -2.25 -2.63
N LEU A 428 -41.23 -1.60 -1.67
CA LEU A 428 -40.60 -1.25 -0.41
C LEU A 428 -40.27 -2.50 0.42
N LEU A 429 -41.20 -3.46 0.53
CA LEU A 429 -41.01 -4.71 1.27
C LEU A 429 -39.85 -5.54 0.71
N ASP A 430 -39.69 -5.58 -0.61
CA ASP A 430 -38.60 -6.31 -1.27
C ASP A 430 -37.21 -5.76 -0.90
N VAL A 431 -37.11 -4.45 -0.62
CA VAL A 431 -35.86 -3.75 -0.27
C VAL A 431 -35.68 -3.61 1.24
N TYR A 432 -36.73 -3.85 2.03
CA TYR A 432 -36.79 -3.62 3.47
C TYR A 432 -35.66 -4.33 4.25
N PRO A 433 -35.42 -5.65 4.10
CA PRO A 433 -34.39 -6.34 4.89
C PRO A 433 -32.98 -5.79 4.65
N ARG A 434 -32.69 -5.41 3.39
CA ARG A 434 -31.39 -4.86 3.01
C ARG A 434 -31.22 -3.44 3.54
N THR A 435 -32.30 -2.66 3.57
CA THR A 435 -32.31 -1.30 4.12
C THR A 435 -32.07 -1.34 5.63
N GLU A 436 -32.74 -2.22 6.36
CA GLU A 436 -32.54 -2.41 7.80
C GLU A 436 -31.08 -2.78 8.12
N HIS A 437 -30.50 -3.74 7.39
CA HIS A 437 -29.09 -4.10 7.53
C HIS A 437 -28.11 -2.94 7.23
N LEU A 438 -28.47 -2.04 6.31
CA LEU A 438 -27.68 -0.87 5.97
C LEU A 438 -27.77 0.20 7.07
N LEU A 439 -28.97 0.47 7.59
CA LEU A 439 -29.22 1.41 8.68
C LEU A 439 -28.51 1.01 9.99
N GLY A 440 -28.51 -0.30 10.30
CA GLY A 440 -27.74 -0.86 11.42
C GLY A 440 -26.21 -0.95 11.18
N CYS A 441 -25.72 -0.42 10.06
CA CYS A 441 -24.33 -0.49 9.60
C CYS A 441 -23.75 -1.91 9.46
N GLN A 442 -24.60 -2.93 9.39
CA GLN A 442 -24.20 -4.33 9.30
C GLN A 442 -23.52 -4.64 7.96
N LEU A 443 -24.02 -4.06 6.86
CA LEU A 443 -23.41 -4.19 5.53
C LEU A 443 -21.92 -3.74 5.52
N VAL A 444 -21.62 -2.65 6.22
CA VAL A 444 -20.26 -2.11 6.34
C VAL A 444 -19.41 -2.99 7.26
N LYS A 445 -19.98 -3.43 8.39
CA LYS A 445 -19.32 -4.36 9.31
C LYS A 445 -18.93 -5.66 8.61
N ASP A 446 -19.81 -6.24 7.81
CA ASP A 446 -19.53 -7.49 7.09
C ASP A 446 -18.38 -7.33 6.09
N ALA A 447 -18.38 -6.22 5.35
CA ALA A 447 -17.30 -5.89 4.42
C ALA A 447 -15.94 -5.73 5.13
N PHE A 448 -15.92 -5.02 6.26
CA PHE A 448 -14.70 -4.82 7.05
C PHE A 448 -14.23 -6.09 7.74
N SER A 449 -15.15 -6.93 8.21
CA SER A 449 -14.83 -8.24 8.78
C SER A 449 -14.15 -9.12 7.74
N GLN A 450 -14.67 -9.14 6.50
CA GLN A 450 -14.05 -9.85 5.39
C GLN A 450 -12.62 -9.35 5.11
N ILE A 451 -12.39 -8.03 5.13
CA ILE A 451 -11.04 -7.45 4.93
C ILE A 451 -10.11 -7.81 6.08
N LEU A 452 -10.58 -7.69 7.32
CA LEU A 452 -9.81 -7.96 8.53
C LEU A 452 -9.35 -9.42 8.60
N GLN A 453 -10.25 -10.36 8.31
CA GLN A 453 -9.94 -11.78 8.37
C GLN A 453 -9.09 -12.24 7.18
N LYS A 454 -9.41 -11.79 5.96
CA LYS A 454 -8.84 -12.36 4.74
C LYS A 454 -7.64 -11.60 4.18
N HIS A 455 -7.57 -10.28 4.38
CA HIS A 455 -6.63 -9.42 3.65
C HIS A 455 -5.60 -8.72 4.55
N CYS A 456 -5.91 -8.43 5.82
CA CYS A 456 -4.99 -7.73 6.72
C CYS A 456 -3.68 -8.49 6.99
N LYS A 457 -3.75 -9.78 7.37
CA LYS A 457 -2.54 -10.59 7.60
C LYS A 457 -1.69 -10.73 6.33
N PRO A 458 -2.26 -11.06 5.15
CA PRO A 458 -1.49 -11.09 3.90
C PRO A 458 -0.87 -9.76 3.50
N LEU A 459 -1.58 -8.64 3.63
CA LEU A 459 -1.05 -7.30 3.30
C LEU A 459 0.22 -7.00 4.09
N LYS A 460 0.18 -7.20 5.41
CA LYS A 460 1.34 -7.03 6.29
C LYS A 460 2.48 -7.98 5.90
N LYS A 461 2.17 -9.27 5.72
CA LYS A 461 3.15 -10.31 5.35
C LYS A 461 3.87 -10.00 4.02
N PHE A 462 3.14 -9.62 2.99
CA PHE A 462 3.72 -9.36 1.66
C PHE A 462 4.47 -8.02 1.59
N SER A 463 4.00 -6.98 2.28
CA SER A 463 4.79 -5.75 2.44
C SER A 463 6.10 -6.04 3.14
N ARG A 464 6.05 -6.87 4.21
CA ARG A 464 7.24 -7.30 4.95
C ARG A 464 8.22 -8.08 4.11
N MET A 465 7.72 -9.08 3.39
CA MET A 465 8.53 -9.89 2.48
C MET A 465 9.23 -9.01 1.42
N THR A 466 8.55 -7.98 0.93
CA THR A 466 9.10 -7.07 -0.09
C THR A 466 10.22 -6.19 0.45
N TRP A 467 10.04 -5.54 1.61
CA TRP A 467 11.10 -4.69 2.16
C TRP A 467 12.30 -5.51 2.64
N ILE A 468 12.09 -6.70 3.24
CA ILE A 468 13.21 -7.60 3.59
C ILE A 468 14.01 -7.97 2.33
N GLY A 469 13.32 -8.34 1.25
CA GLY A 469 13.95 -8.62 -0.04
C GLY A 469 14.74 -7.41 -0.58
N LEU A 470 14.23 -6.19 -0.42
CA LEU A 470 14.91 -4.96 -0.81
C LEU A 470 16.15 -4.65 0.04
N VAL A 471 16.15 -4.95 1.35
CA VAL A 471 17.36 -4.83 2.20
C VAL A 471 18.45 -5.78 1.70
N VAL A 472 18.09 -7.04 1.46
CA VAL A 472 19.02 -8.06 0.99
C VAL A 472 19.57 -7.68 -0.38
N LEU A 473 18.70 -7.30 -1.32
CA LEU A 473 19.10 -6.87 -2.66
C LEU A 473 19.97 -5.61 -2.62
N GLY A 474 19.57 -4.59 -1.87
CA GLY A 474 20.32 -3.35 -1.69
C GLY A 474 21.72 -3.59 -1.11
N SER A 475 21.84 -4.51 -0.16
CA SER A 475 23.13 -4.92 0.40
C SER A 475 24.01 -5.62 -0.65
N ILE A 476 23.47 -6.61 -1.37
CA ILE A 476 24.18 -7.32 -2.46
C ILE A 476 24.65 -6.35 -3.54
N MET A 477 23.82 -5.36 -3.86
CA MET A 477 24.15 -4.32 -4.82
C MET A 477 25.31 -3.45 -4.36
N VAL A 478 25.33 -3.02 -3.09
CA VAL A 478 26.46 -2.28 -2.52
C VAL A 478 27.75 -3.08 -2.66
N PHE A 479 27.73 -4.38 -2.30
CA PHE A 479 28.89 -5.26 -2.49
C PHE A 479 29.30 -5.39 -3.96
N THR A 480 28.34 -5.51 -4.86
CA THR A 480 28.60 -5.60 -6.31
C THR A 480 29.28 -4.32 -6.83
N VAL A 481 28.77 -3.14 -6.47
CA VAL A 481 29.38 -1.85 -6.84
C VAL A 481 30.81 -1.77 -6.30
N VAL A 482 31.04 -2.09 -5.03
CA VAL A 482 32.38 -2.03 -4.41
C VAL A 482 33.35 -3.03 -5.07
N LEU A 483 32.90 -4.23 -5.42
CA LEU A 483 33.75 -5.22 -6.08
C LEU A 483 34.24 -4.78 -7.46
N TRP A 484 33.39 -4.07 -8.20
CA TRP A 484 33.70 -3.60 -9.56
C TRP A 484 34.33 -2.19 -9.58
N THR A 485 34.39 -1.47 -8.46
CA THR A 485 35.15 -0.22 -8.40
C THR A 485 36.65 -0.49 -8.61
N PRO A 486 37.29 0.21 -9.57
CA PRO A 486 38.67 -0.08 -9.95
C PRO A 486 39.64 0.21 -8.79
N LYS A 487 40.36 -0.82 -8.34
CA LYS A 487 41.60 -0.66 -7.57
C LYS A 487 42.73 -0.27 -8.53
N GLU A 488 43.67 0.56 -8.06
CA GLU A 488 44.79 1.13 -8.80
C GLU A 488 45.57 0.15 -9.70
N ILE A 489 46.32 0.69 -10.67
CA ILE A 489 47.05 -0.02 -11.74
C ILE A 489 47.84 -1.21 -11.19
N HIS A 490 47.30 -2.42 -11.40
CA HIS A 490 47.92 -3.69 -10.99
C HIS A 490 48.62 -4.44 -12.14
N GLU A 491 48.48 -4.00 -13.40
CA GLU A 491 49.01 -4.73 -14.57
C GLU A 491 50.36 -4.20 -15.09
N ILE A 492 51.28 -5.13 -15.35
CA ILE A 492 52.63 -4.88 -15.91
C ILE A 492 52.53 -4.22 -17.30
N LYS A 493 51.50 -4.52 -18.09
CA LYS A 493 51.28 -3.94 -19.42
C LYS A 493 50.96 -2.45 -19.35
N ASP A 494 50.06 -2.05 -18.44
CA ASP A 494 49.74 -0.64 -18.18
C ASP A 494 50.98 0.12 -17.67
N PHE A 495 51.80 -0.53 -16.85
CA PHE A 495 53.09 0.00 -16.42
C PHE A 495 54.09 0.19 -17.58
N LEU A 496 54.23 -0.80 -18.47
CA LEU A 496 55.10 -0.70 -19.65
C LEU A 496 54.63 0.35 -20.65
N LEU A 497 53.32 0.48 -20.87
CA LEU A 497 52.73 1.56 -21.67
C LEU A 497 53.05 2.92 -21.05
N THR A 498 52.96 3.02 -19.72
CA THR A 498 53.32 4.24 -18.99
C THR A 498 54.81 4.57 -19.10
N ALA A 499 55.68 3.56 -19.03
CA ALA A 499 57.13 3.72 -19.19
C ALA A 499 57.54 4.13 -20.63
N ARG A 500 56.76 3.76 -21.65
CA ARG A 500 57.01 4.12 -23.06
C ARG A 500 56.48 5.50 -23.48
N ARG A 501 55.80 6.21 -22.60
CA ARG A 501 55.30 7.56 -22.92
C ARG A 501 56.47 8.54 -23.11
N LYS A 502 56.31 9.49 -24.02
CA LYS A 502 57.31 10.55 -24.31
C LYS A 502 57.64 11.43 -23.10
N ASP A 503 56.79 11.45 -22.08
CA ASP A 503 56.96 12.27 -20.88
C ASP A 503 57.57 11.49 -19.70
N ALA A 504 57.89 10.20 -19.87
CA ALA A 504 58.63 9.41 -18.90
C ALA A 504 60.11 9.84 -18.89
N ARG A 505 60.62 10.23 -17.72
CA ARG A 505 61.98 10.77 -17.55
C ARG A 505 62.95 9.77 -16.96
N SER A 506 62.52 8.99 -15.96
CA SER A 506 63.39 8.03 -15.27
C SER A 506 62.59 6.93 -14.60
N VAL A 507 63.20 5.75 -14.43
CA VAL A 507 62.66 4.67 -13.60
C VAL A 507 63.59 4.40 -12.44
N LYS A 508 63.05 4.49 -11.22
CA LYS A 508 63.77 4.12 -10.01
C LYS A 508 63.33 2.73 -9.57
N ILE A 509 64.28 1.79 -9.48
CA ILE A 509 64.03 0.42 -9.07
C ILE A 509 64.52 0.28 -7.64
N LYS A 510 63.61 0.13 -6.68
CA LYS A 510 63.96 -0.11 -5.28
C LYS A 510 63.78 -1.59 -4.97
N ARG A 511 64.87 -2.28 -4.61
CA ARG A 511 64.81 -3.67 -4.14
C ARG A 511 64.61 -3.69 -2.62
N SER A 512 63.79 -4.61 -2.14
CA SER A 512 63.57 -4.90 -0.72
C SER A 512 63.43 -6.42 -0.58
N LYS A 513 63.59 -6.98 0.63
CA LYS A 513 63.68 -8.43 0.86
C LYS A 513 62.61 -9.26 0.11
N ASP A 514 61.37 -8.78 0.07
CA ASP A 514 60.23 -9.53 -0.51
C ASP A 514 59.54 -8.81 -1.68
N VAL A 515 60.03 -7.65 -2.12
CA VAL A 515 59.37 -6.85 -3.16
C VAL A 515 60.34 -5.95 -3.91
N VAL A 516 60.19 -5.90 -5.23
CA VAL A 516 60.86 -4.94 -6.11
C VAL A 516 59.84 -3.91 -6.56
N LYS A 517 60.09 -2.63 -6.25
CA LYS A 517 59.20 -1.53 -6.65
C LYS A 517 59.81 -0.77 -7.81
N PHE A 518 59.12 -0.77 -8.95
CA PHE A 518 59.44 0.02 -10.10
C PHE A 518 58.68 1.35 -10.05
N LYS A 519 59.41 2.46 -9.97
CA LYS A 519 58.84 3.80 -9.84
C LYS A 519 59.17 4.60 -11.10
N VAL A 520 58.23 4.68 -12.04
CA VAL A 520 58.37 5.48 -13.26
C VAL A 520 58.02 6.92 -12.95
N ARG A 521 58.98 7.82 -13.15
CA ARG A 521 58.78 9.26 -13.06
C ARG A 521 58.37 9.79 -14.42
N CYS A 522 57.12 10.21 -14.55
CA CYS A 522 56.63 10.99 -15.67
C CYS A 522 56.68 12.49 -15.36
N SER A 523 56.29 13.30 -16.35
CA SER A 523 56.17 14.76 -16.22
C SER A 523 55.40 15.19 -14.97
N LYS A 524 54.24 14.56 -14.73
CA LYS A 524 53.32 14.91 -13.63
C LYS A 524 53.34 13.90 -12.48
N TYR A 525 53.17 12.61 -12.79
CA TYR A 525 52.99 11.56 -11.79
C TYR A 525 54.22 10.68 -11.58
N LEU A 526 54.27 10.02 -10.42
CA LEU A 526 55.19 8.93 -10.12
C LEU A 526 54.37 7.65 -10.03
N TYR A 527 54.44 6.81 -11.07
CA TYR A 527 53.72 5.54 -11.11
C TYR A 527 54.56 4.48 -10.43
N THR A 528 53.99 3.75 -9.46
CA THR A 528 54.70 2.68 -8.75
C THR A 528 54.04 1.34 -9.04
N LEU A 529 54.80 0.43 -9.66
CA LEU A 529 54.43 -0.98 -9.77
C LEU A 529 55.24 -1.79 -8.75
N SER A 530 54.54 -2.57 -7.93
CA SER A 530 55.18 -3.49 -6.97
C SER A 530 55.17 -4.91 -7.52
N VAL A 531 56.35 -5.50 -7.71
CA VAL A 531 56.55 -6.86 -8.22
C VAL A 531 57.16 -7.70 -7.10
N PHE A 532 56.48 -8.79 -6.74
CA PHE A 532 56.92 -9.66 -5.62
C PHE A 532 57.81 -10.82 -6.06
N ASP A 533 57.85 -11.11 -7.36
CA ASP A 533 58.64 -12.19 -7.95
C ASP A 533 59.93 -11.58 -8.55
N THR A 534 61.07 -12.00 -8.02
CA THR A 534 62.39 -11.45 -8.38
C THR A 534 62.75 -11.73 -9.84
N GLU A 535 62.44 -12.92 -10.36
CA GLU A 535 62.70 -13.26 -11.76
C GLU A 535 61.83 -12.44 -12.71
N LYS A 536 60.54 -12.24 -12.34
CA LYS A 536 59.65 -11.36 -13.13
C LYS A 536 60.09 -9.91 -13.07
N ALA A 537 60.62 -9.44 -11.93
CA ALA A 537 61.18 -8.11 -11.81
C ALA A 537 62.40 -7.93 -12.73
N ASP A 538 63.29 -8.93 -12.81
CA ASP A 538 64.47 -8.85 -13.68
C ASP A 538 64.09 -8.86 -15.16
N LYS A 539 63.12 -9.71 -15.57
CA LYS A 539 62.54 -9.68 -16.93
C LYS A 539 61.86 -8.35 -17.25
N LEU A 540 61.18 -7.75 -16.27
CA LEU A 540 60.56 -6.44 -16.43
C LEU A 540 61.59 -5.33 -16.58
N LYS A 541 62.69 -5.38 -15.82
CA LYS A 541 63.82 -4.45 -15.95
C LYS A 541 64.41 -4.49 -17.36
N GLN A 542 64.57 -5.68 -17.94
CA GLN A 542 65.03 -5.87 -19.33
C GLN A 542 64.04 -5.34 -20.38
N SER A 543 62.74 -5.33 -20.06
CA SER A 543 61.67 -4.89 -20.96
C SER A 543 61.47 -3.36 -20.98
N LEU A 544 62.23 -2.61 -20.16
CA LEU A 544 62.15 -1.16 -20.11
C LEU A 544 62.69 -0.54 -21.41
N PRO A 545 62.10 0.57 -21.88
CA PRO A 545 62.58 1.24 -23.09
C PRO A 545 64.01 1.77 -22.91
N PRO A 546 64.91 1.59 -23.91
CA PRO A 546 66.35 1.88 -23.77
C PRO A 546 66.67 3.37 -23.63
N GLY A 547 65.79 4.27 -24.05
CA GLY A 547 65.97 5.72 -23.92
C GLY A 547 65.60 6.29 -22.54
N LEU A 548 65.20 5.44 -21.59
CA LEU A 548 64.70 5.87 -20.28
C LEU A 548 65.78 5.66 -19.21
N THR A 549 66.09 6.70 -18.43
CA THR A 549 67.15 6.62 -17.41
C THR A 549 66.73 5.68 -16.28
N VAL A 550 67.44 4.56 -16.10
CA VAL A 550 67.18 3.58 -15.04
C VAL A 550 68.16 3.79 -13.89
N GLN A 551 67.64 3.95 -12.67
CA GLN A 551 68.42 4.05 -11.43
C GLN A 551 68.01 2.94 -10.47
N ASP A 552 68.95 2.09 -10.07
CA ASP A 552 68.74 1.14 -8.98
C ASP A 552 69.02 1.84 -7.63
N LEU A 553 68.13 1.67 -6.66
CA LEU A 553 68.15 2.26 -5.32
C LEU A 553 68.30 1.22 -4.22
#